data_AF-A0A2M7PXU3-F1
#
_entry.id   AF-A0A2M7PXU3-F1
#
_cell.length_a   1.000
_cell.length_b   1.000
_cell.length_c   1.000
_cell.angle_alpha   90.00
_cell.angle_beta   90.00
_cell.angle_gamma   90.00
#
_symmetry.space_group_name_H-M   'P 1'
#
loop_
_entity.id
_entity.type
_entity.pdbx_description
1 polymer ?
#
loop_
_entity_poly.entity_id
_entity_poly.type
_entity_poly.pdbx_seq_one_letter_code
_entity_poly.pdbx_strand_id
1 'polypeptide(L)'
;MPERTCFGCRVKHERSLMLRLVADEEGIIWPDFMQQAPGRGAYLCMQDDCLKVLNDKKLAALKRKWHVVLPQWQLLKSKILQQLLATMSQQLQQSKVITKIGRDAVMQDLWKNGPRVIFLVHEAGQALVRQVTDAVHKRSEAGQMTTILTGLPENLLAEVYQREKVSVVCMPDSARAEKLKLFFAWYERLKEAK
;
A
#
# COMPACT_ATOMS: atom_id res chain seq x y z
N MET A 1 -11.71 11.74 -13.86
CA MET A 1 -11.18 12.16 -12.54
C MET A 1 -10.15 13.28 -12.74
N PRO A 2 -9.86 14.15 -11.75
CA PRO A 2 -8.83 15.18 -11.92
C PRO A 2 -7.44 14.54 -12.03
N GLU A 3 -6.63 15.01 -12.98
CA GLU A 3 -5.26 14.54 -13.19
C GLU A 3 -4.23 15.45 -12.53
N ARG A 4 -3.06 14.88 -12.21
CA ARG A 4 -1.89 15.61 -11.72
C ARG A 4 -0.63 15.13 -12.43
N THR A 5 0.31 16.05 -12.62
CA THR A 5 1.60 15.74 -13.23
C THR A 5 2.56 15.22 -12.17
N CYS A 6 3.14 14.04 -12.39
CA CYS A 6 4.19 13.49 -11.55
C CYS A 6 5.43 14.39 -11.60
N PHE A 7 6.00 14.78 -10.45
CA PHE A 7 7.22 15.59 -10.45
C PHE A 7 8.46 14.80 -10.90
N GLY A 8 8.40 13.46 -10.79
CA GLY A 8 9.44 12.51 -11.22
C GLY A 8 9.51 12.34 -12.73
N CYS A 9 8.49 11.69 -13.33
CA CYS A 9 8.44 11.36 -14.76
C CYS A 9 7.75 12.41 -15.65
N ARG A 10 7.10 13.44 -15.07
CA ARG A 10 6.36 14.48 -15.80
C ARG A 10 5.12 14.01 -16.58
N VAL A 11 4.70 12.75 -16.40
CA VAL A 11 3.46 12.21 -16.96
C VAL A 11 2.25 12.58 -16.08
N LYS A 12 1.08 12.75 -16.70
CA LYS A 12 -0.19 12.95 -16.00
C LYS A 12 -0.75 11.60 -15.52
N HIS A 13 -1.22 11.56 -14.27
CA HIS A 13 -1.92 10.42 -13.71
C HIS A 13 -3.16 10.87 -12.96
N GLU A 14 -4.10 9.96 -12.72
CA GLU A 14 -5.24 10.21 -11.85
C GLU A 14 -4.78 10.60 -10.44
N ARG A 15 -5.33 11.69 -9.91
CA ARG A 15 -4.97 12.23 -8.60
C ARG A 15 -5.10 11.21 -7.46
N SER A 16 -6.10 10.32 -7.54
CA SER A 16 -6.38 9.25 -6.56
C SER A 16 -5.28 8.19 -6.49
N LEU A 17 -4.50 8.02 -7.57
CA LEU A 17 -3.46 7.01 -7.71
C LEU A 17 -2.04 7.57 -7.46
N MET A 18 -1.94 8.77 -6.91
CA MET A 18 -0.66 9.44 -6.66
C MET A 18 -0.48 9.76 -5.18
N LEU A 19 0.76 9.64 -4.71
CA LEU A 19 1.16 10.19 -3.42
C LEU A 19 1.31 11.71 -3.56
N ARG A 20 0.58 12.45 -2.72
CA ARG A 20 0.83 13.88 -2.54
C ARG A 20 1.95 14.06 -1.52
N LEU A 21 2.87 14.94 -1.85
CA LEU A 21 3.91 15.46 -0.95
C LEU A 21 3.58 16.92 -0.63
N VAL A 22 3.85 17.31 0.60
CA VAL A 22 3.81 18.70 1.09
C VAL A 22 5.10 19.00 1.83
N ALA A 23 5.46 20.28 1.97
CA ALA A 23 6.55 20.70 2.83
C ALA A 23 6.00 21.59 3.95
N ASP A 24 6.54 21.43 5.15
CA ASP A 24 6.28 22.34 6.26
C ASP A 24 7.16 23.61 6.17
N GLU A 25 7.01 24.50 7.15
CA GLU A 25 7.74 25.78 7.21
C GLU A 25 9.25 25.58 7.39
N GLU A 26 9.66 24.47 7.99
CA GLU A 26 11.08 24.08 8.15
C GLU A 26 11.66 23.46 6.87
N GLY A 27 10.86 23.28 5.83
CA GLY A 27 11.28 22.68 4.56
C GLY A 27 11.43 21.16 4.62
N ILE A 28 10.83 20.50 5.61
CA ILE A 28 10.74 19.04 5.70
C ILE A 28 9.55 18.58 4.88
N ILE A 29 9.78 17.56 4.04
CA ILE A 29 8.77 16.99 3.16
C ILE A 29 8.02 15.88 3.90
N TRP A 30 6.69 15.92 3.79
CA TRP A 30 5.78 14.96 4.39
C TRP A 30 4.89 14.30 3.35
N PRO A 31 4.61 12.99 3.47
CA PRO A 31 3.60 12.34 2.66
C PRO A 31 2.19 12.67 3.16
N ASP A 32 1.28 12.90 2.21
CA ASP A 32 -0.12 13.23 2.46
C ASP A 32 -1.03 12.26 1.69
N PHE A 33 -1.21 11.06 2.25
CA PHE A 33 -2.01 9.99 1.66
C PHE A 33 -3.49 10.32 1.54
N MET A 34 -4.01 11.12 2.48
CA MET A 34 -5.41 11.54 2.50
C MET A 34 -5.65 12.81 1.67
N GLN A 35 -4.59 13.48 1.24
CA GLN A 35 -4.62 14.70 0.44
C GLN A 35 -5.36 15.84 1.14
N GLN A 36 -5.20 15.94 2.46
CA GLN A 36 -5.92 16.87 3.34
C GLN A 36 -5.02 18.00 3.88
N ALA A 37 -3.69 17.87 3.76
CA ALA A 37 -2.79 18.89 4.27
C ALA A 37 -3.00 20.24 3.53
N PRO A 38 -2.92 21.39 4.22
CA PRO A 38 -3.11 22.69 3.59
C PRO A 38 -2.04 22.99 2.53
N GLY A 39 -2.30 23.98 1.68
CA GLY A 39 -1.32 24.55 0.75
C GLY A 39 -1.13 23.81 -0.58
N ARG A 40 -0.12 24.23 -1.35
CA ARG A 40 0.21 23.61 -2.65
C ARG A 40 0.92 22.28 -2.41
N GLY A 41 0.58 21.26 -3.21
CA GLY A 41 1.22 19.93 -3.19
C GLY A 41 2.09 19.65 -4.42
N ALA A 42 2.94 18.64 -4.30
CA ALA A 42 3.61 17.95 -5.41
C ALA A 42 3.10 16.50 -5.44
N TYR A 43 3.09 15.88 -6.62
CA TYR A 43 2.50 14.56 -6.79
C TYR A 43 3.54 13.59 -7.35
N LEU A 44 3.63 12.40 -6.75
CA LEU A 44 4.49 11.29 -7.14
C LEU A 44 3.62 10.10 -7.53
N CYS A 45 3.86 9.52 -8.71
CA CYS A 45 3.04 8.41 -9.21
C CYS A 45 3.33 7.05 -8.55
N MET A 46 4.35 6.97 -7.69
CA MET A 46 4.74 5.74 -6.98
C MET A 46 4.96 4.52 -7.91
N GLN A 47 5.31 4.76 -9.17
CA GLN A 47 5.73 3.73 -10.12
C GLN A 47 7.23 3.47 -9.98
N ASP A 48 7.65 2.24 -10.28
CA ASP A 48 9.03 1.77 -10.07
C ASP A 48 10.06 2.68 -10.70
N ASP A 49 9.84 3.13 -11.93
CA ASP A 49 10.77 4.01 -12.64
C ASP A 49 10.96 5.35 -11.93
N CYS A 50 9.92 5.88 -11.29
CA CYS A 50 10.03 7.10 -10.49
C CYS A 50 10.73 6.85 -9.16
N LEU A 51 10.46 5.72 -8.51
CA LEU A 51 11.06 5.38 -7.22
C LEU A 51 12.55 5.05 -7.34
N LYS A 52 12.97 4.33 -8.39
CA LYS A 52 14.37 3.97 -8.67
C LYS A 52 15.30 5.17 -8.85
N VAL A 53 14.77 6.29 -9.34
CA VAL A 53 15.54 7.52 -9.58
C VAL A 53 15.29 8.61 -8.52
N LEU A 54 14.52 8.29 -7.49
CA LEU A 54 14.18 9.23 -6.44
C LEU A 54 15.37 9.35 -5.46
N ASN A 55 15.86 10.57 -5.30
CA ASN A 55 17.01 10.91 -4.47
C ASN A 55 16.98 12.43 -4.18
N ASP A 56 17.93 12.93 -3.40
CA ASP A 56 17.97 14.36 -3.03
C ASP A 56 18.09 15.30 -4.23
N LYS A 57 18.76 14.90 -5.31
CA LYS A 57 18.80 15.69 -6.56
C LYS A 57 17.42 15.80 -7.19
N LYS A 58 16.62 14.73 -7.16
CA LYS A 58 15.23 14.77 -7.64
C LYS A 58 14.34 15.59 -6.72
N LEU A 59 14.53 15.50 -5.40
CA LEU A 59 13.82 16.34 -4.42
C LEU A 59 14.18 17.82 -4.55
N ALA A 60 15.41 18.16 -4.93
CA ALA A 60 15.82 19.55 -5.16
C ALA A 60 14.97 20.27 -6.21
N ALA A 61 14.35 19.55 -7.16
CA ALA A 61 13.42 20.13 -8.12
C ALA A 61 12.17 20.73 -7.46
N LEU A 62 11.83 20.30 -6.24
CA LEU A 62 10.71 20.83 -5.44
C LEU A 62 11.01 22.20 -4.84
N LYS A 63 12.27 22.65 -4.81
CA LYS A 63 12.65 24.01 -4.36
C LYS A 63 11.96 25.14 -5.13
N ARG A 64 11.51 24.84 -6.36
CA ARG A 64 10.69 25.76 -7.17
C ARG A 64 9.27 25.98 -6.63
N LYS A 65 8.79 25.11 -5.75
CA LYS A 65 7.44 25.15 -5.16
C LYS A 65 7.47 25.62 -3.71
N TRP A 66 8.46 25.18 -2.92
CA TRP A 66 8.59 25.45 -1.49
C TRP A 66 10.06 25.62 -1.07
N HIS A 67 10.27 26.10 0.15
CA HIS A 67 11.53 25.86 0.85
C HIS A 67 11.70 24.35 1.08
N VAL A 68 12.89 23.80 0.82
CA VAL A 68 13.20 22.37 1.00
C VAL A 68 14.63 22.25 1.51
N VAL A 69 14.78 21.61 2.68
CA VAL A 69 16.08 21.26 3.28
C VAL A 69 16.56 19.91 2.73
N LEU A 70 17.84 19.77 2.41
CA LEU A 70 18.42 18.52 1.89
C LEU A 70 19.73 18.21 2.62
N PRO A 71 20.12 16.93 2.75
CA PRO A 71 19.46 15.73 2.26
C PRO A 71 18.28 15.30 3.13
N GLN A 72 17.22 14.76 2.53
CA GLN A 72 16.11 14.18 3.28
C GLN A 72 15.43 12.99 2.59
N TRP A 73 15.95 12.47 1.48
CA TRP A 73 15.31 11.34 0.80
C TRP A 73 15.14 10.13 1.72
N GLN A 74 16.18 9.72 2.44
CA GLN A 74 16.10 8.56 3.34
C GLN A 74 15.09 8.80 4.48
N LEU A 75 15.04 10.02 5.03
CA LEU A 75 14.06 10.39 6.05
C LEU A 75 12.63 10.35 5.49
N LEU A 76 12.41 10.94 4.30
CA LEU A 76 11.13 10.93 3.61
C LEU A 76 10.68 9.49 3.28
N LYS A 77 11.58 8.65 2.77
CA LYS A 77 11.30 7.23 2.50
C LYS A 77 10.82 6.50 3.75
N SER A 78 11.51 6.68 4.88
CA SER A 78 11.10 6.12 6.16
C SER A 78 9.72 6.62 6.61
N LYS A 79 9.45 7.92 6.49
CA LYS A 79 8.12 8.50 6.79
C LYS A 79 7.03 7.90 5.90
N ILE A 80 7.27 7.75 4.60
CA ILE A 80 6.31 7.14 3.66
C ILE A 80 6.03 5.69 4.07
N LEU A 81 7.05 4.88 4.33
CA LEU A 81 6.88 3.48 4.75
C LEU A 81 6.12 3.36 6.07
N GLN A 82 6.50 4.14 7.09
CA GLN A 82 5.84 4.12 8.40
C GLN A 82 4.37 4.51 8.29
N GLN A 83 4.06 5.57 7.56
CA GLN A 83 2.69 6.06 7.44
C GLN A 83 1.83 5.19 6.50
N LEU A 84 2.44 4.54 5.49
CA LEU A 84 1.77 3.49 4.72
C LEU A 84 1.32 2.35 5.62
N LEU A 85 2.24 1.79 6.43
CA LEU A 85 1.93 0.71 7.35
C LEU A 85 0.86 1.12 8.36
N ALA A 86 0.99 2.29 9.00
CA ALA A 86 -0.02 2.79 9.94
C ALA A 86 -1.40 2.94 9.29
N THR A 87 -1.45 3.50 8.07
CA THR A 87 -2.70 3.68 7.33
C THR A 87 -3.32 2.33 6.94
N MET A 88 -2.51 1.38 6.47
CA MET A 88 -2.95 0.02 6.14
C MET A 88 -3.50 -0.69 7.38
N SER A 89 -2.78 -0.62 8.52
CA SER A 89 -3.23 -1.18 9.80
C SER A 89 -4.59 -0.64 10.21
N GLN A 90 -4.76 0.69 10.16
CA GLN A 90 -6.03 1.34 10.50
C GLN A 90 -7.16 0.88 9.58
N GLN A 91 -6.94 0.80 8.26
CA GLN A 91 -7.95 0.38 7.29
C GLN A 91 -8.33 -1.10 7.46
N LEU A 92 -7.36 -1.97 7.73
CA LEU A 92 -7.58 -3.38 8.02
C LEU A 92 -8.37 -3.56 9.33
N GLN A 93 -8.07 -2.77 10.36
CA GLN A 93 -8.80 -2.76 11.63
C GLN A 93 -10.25 -2.28 11.44
N GLN A 94 -10.46 -1.20 10.69
CA GLN A 94 -11.80 -0.68 10.35
C GLN A 94 -12.64 -1.65 9.50
N SER A 95 -12.00 -2.63 8.87
CA SER A 95 -12.65 -3.65 8.06
C SER A 95 -12.74 -5.01 8.75
N LYS A 96 -12.37 -5.10 10.04
CA LYS A 96 -12.33 -6.35 10.82
C LYS A 96 -13.62 -7.16 10.75
N VAL A 97 -14.79 -6.52 10.70
CA VAL A 97 -16.10 -7.20 10.64
C VAL A 97 -16.26 -8.04 9.38
N ILE A 98 -15.75 -7.56 8.23
CA ILE A 98 -15.84 -8.26 6.95
C ILE A 98 -14.61 -9.12 6.65
N THR A 99 -13.52 -8.95 7.40
CA THR A 99 -12.28 -9.72 7.24
C THR A 99 -12.36 -11.08 7.92
N LYS A 100 -11.90 -12.10 7.21
CA LYS A 100 -11.70 -13.47 7.70
C LYS A 100 -10.25 -13.66 8.08
N ILE A 101 -10.01 -14.05 9.32
CA ILE A 101 -8.70 -13.98 9.97
C ILE A 101 -8.20 -15.40 10.26
N GLY A 102 -7.02 -15.72 9.72
CA GLY A 102 -6.40 -17.04 9.87
C GLY A 102 -6.83 -18.01 8.77
N ARG A 103 -6.03 -19.07 8.61
CA ARG A 103 -6.16 -20.04 7.51
C ARG A 103 -7.57 -20.59 7.36
N ASP A 104 -8.13 -21.16 8.43
CA ASP A 104 -9.39 -21.91 8.32
C ASP A 104 -10.55 -21.01 7.90
N ALA A 105 -10.64 -19.81 8.48
CA ALA A 105 -11.64 -18.82 8.14
C ALA A 105 -11.48 -18.31 6.69
N VAL A 106 -10.23 -18.14 6.24
CA VAL A 106 -9.93 -17.76 4.84
C VAL A 106 -10.35 -18.86 3.89
N MET A 107 -9.93 -20.10 4.14
CA MET A 107 -10.28 -21.25 3.28
C MET A 107 -11.79 -21.46 3.20
N GLN A 108 -12.52 -21.28 4.29
CA GLN A 108 -13.98 -21.34 4.29
C GLN A 108 -14.61 -20.22 3.43
N ASP A 109 -14.09 -19.00 3.49
CA ASP A 109 -14.64 -17.87 2.75
C ASP A 109 -14.37 -17.97 1.24
N LEU A 110 -13.29 -18.67 0.84
CA LEU A 110 -12.96 -18.94 -0.55
C LEU A 110 -13.97 -19.85 -1.27
N TRP A 111 -14.89 -20.50 -0.56
CA TRP A 111 -16.03 -21.21 -1.18
C TRP A 111 -17.18 -20.29 -1.59
N LYS A 112 -17.19 -19.03 -1.13
CA LYS A 112 -18.26 -18.08 -1.42
C LYS A 112 -18.04 -17.37 -2.74
N ASN A 113 -19.13 -16.98 -3.39
CA ASN A 113 -19.07 -16.20 -4.62
C ASN A 113 -18.60 -14.74 -4.39
N GLY A 114 -18.25 -14.10 -5.49
CA GLY A 114 -17.80 -12.71 -5.57
C GLY A 114 -16.28 -12.57 -5.40
N PRO A 115 -15.73 -11.41 -5.80
CA PRO A 115 -14.30 -11.19 -5.79
C PRO A 115 -13.74 -11.10 -4.36
N ARG A 116 -12.49 -11.52 -4.17
CA ARG A 116 -11.80 -11.53 -2.88
C ARG A 116 -10.40 -10.93 -2.98
N VAL A 117 -9.92 -10.39 -1.86
CA VAL A 117 -8.52 -9.99 -1.68
C VAL A 117 -7.97 -10.75 -0.48
N ILE A 118 -6.84 -11.42 -0.68
CA ILE A 118 -6.11 -12.15 0.34
C ILE A 118 -4.82 -11.39 0.63
N PHE A 119 -4.51 -11.21 1.92
CA PHE A 119 -3.28 -10.61 2.39
C PHE A 119 -2.47 -11.68 3.12
N LEU A 120 -1.23 -11.88 2.70
CA LEU A 120 -0.27 -12.82 3.27
C LEU A 120 0.96 -12.07 3.79
N VAL A 121 1.39 -12.43 5.00
CA VAL A 121 2.69 -11.97 5.52
C VAL A 121 3.83 -12.61 4.74
N HIS A 122 4.97 -11.93 4.67
CA HIS A 122 6.14 -12.38 3.90
C HIS A 122 6.58 -13.81 4.28
N GLU A 123 6.56 -14.13 5.57
CA GLU A 123 6.97 -15.46 6.08
C GLU A 123 5.80 -16.45 6.23
N ALA A 124 4.75 -16.31 5.41
CA ALA A 124 3.70 -17.30 5.38
C ALA A 124 4.28 -18.67 5.00
N GLY A 125 4.05 -19.69 5.83
CA GLY A 125 4.59 -21.04 5.59
C GLY A 125 4.19 -21.59 4.22
N GLN A 126 5.11 -22.30 3.55
CA GLN A 126 4.94 -22.77 2.17
C GLN A 126 3.65 -23.59 1.95
N ALA A 127 3.26 -24.40 2.93
CA ALA A 127 2.02 -25.17 2.88
C ALA A 127 0.78 -24.27 2.83
N LEU A 128 0.76 -23.16 3.58
CA LEU A 128 -0.33 -22.20 3.56
C LEU A 128 -0.41 -21.49 2.22
N VAL A 129 0.73 -21.01 1.71
CA VAL A 129 0.80 -20.33 0.41
C VAL A 129 0.28 -21.25 -0.69
N ARG A 130 0.73 -22.52 -0.72
CA ARG A 130 0.23 -23.51 -1.67
C ARG A 130 -1.28 -23.72 -1.56
N GLN A 131 -1.80 -23.94 -0.36
CA GLN A 131 -3.25 -24.14 -0.14
C GLN A 131 -4.08 -22.95 -0.63
N VAL A 132 -3.62 -21.73 -0.36
CA VAL A 132 -4.28 -20.50 -0.82
C VAL A 132 -4.22 -20.40 -2.35
N THR A 133 -3.06 -20.62 -2.96
CA THR A 133 -2.89 -20.59 -4.42
C THR A 133 -3.76 -21.62 -5.13
N ASP A 134 -3.79 -22.86 -4.63
CA ASP A 134 -4.62 -23.94 -5.20
C ASP A 134 -6.12 -23.57 -5.11
N ALA A 135 -6.55 -22.97 -4.00
CA ALA A 135 -7.93 -22.50 -3.84
C ALA A 135 -8.26 -21.33 -4.76
N VAL A 136 -7.33 -20.39 -4.96
CA VAL A 136 -7.50 -19.27 -5.89
C VAL A 136 -7.58 -19.75 -7.33
N HIS A 137 -6.79 -20.76 -7.73
CA HIS A 137 -6.88 -21.38 -9.05
C HIS A 137 -8.27 -21.95 -9.31
N LYS A 138 -8.79 -22.78 -8.38
CA LYS A 138 -10.15 -23.35 -8.47
C LYS A 138 -11.24 -22.30 -8.54
N ARG A 139 -11.09 -21.20 -7.81
CA ARG A 139 -12.00 -20.04 -7.88
C ARG A 139 -11.96 -19.38 -9.24
N SER A 140 -10.78 -19.19 -9.81
CA SER A 140 -10.60 -18.62 -11.15
C SER A 140 -11.27 -19.47 -12.23
N GLU A 141 -11.15 -20.80 -12.16
CA GLU A 141 -11.85 -21.73 -13.05
C GLU A 141 -13.38 -21.61 -12.93
N ALA A 142 -13.88 -21.30 -11.74
CA ALA A 142 -15.30 -21.03 -11.47
C ALA A 142 -15.72 -19.55 -11.78
N GLY A 143 -14.86 -18.78 -12.48
CA GLY A 143 -15.12 -17.38 -12.82
C GLY A 143 -15.07 -16.40 -11.64
N GLN A 144 -14.59 -16.85 -10.47
CA GLN A 144 -14.49 -16.05 -9.26
C GLN A 144 -13.09 -15.45 -9.14
N MET A 145 -12.99 -14.13 -9.22
CA MET A 145 -11.71 -13.43 -9.10
C MET A 145 -11.19 -13.40 -7.66
N THR A 146 -9.88 -13.59 -7.50
CA THR A 146 -9.20 -13.37 -6.22
C THR A 146 -7.83 -12.74 -6.46
N THR A 147 -7.54 -11.65 -5.77
CA THR A 147 -6.20 -11.05 -5.73
C THR A 147 -5.46 -11.53 -4.48
N ILE A 148 -4.21 -11.96 -4.64
CA ILE A 148 -3.31 -12.29 -3.54
C ILE A 148 -2.26 -11.18 -3.42
N LEU A 149 -2.08 -10.65 -2.21
CA LEU A 149 -1.05 -9.68 -1.86
C LEU A 149 -0.08 -10.32 -0.87
N THR A 150 1.17 -10.50 -1.27
CA THR A 150 2.23 -11.18 -0.49
C THR A 150 3.37 -10.21 -0.21
N GLY A 151 3.84 -10.13 1.03
CA GLY A 151 4.98 -9.26 1.38
C GLY A 151 4.76 -8.36 2.60
N LEU A 152 3.58 -8.46 3.24
CA LEU A 152 3.31 -7.72 4.47
C LEU A 152 4.34 -8.05 5.56
N PRO A 153 4.68 -7.07 6.44
CA PRO A 153 5.47 -7.34 7.63
C PRO A 153 4.85 -8.43 8.49
N GLU A 154 5.67 -9.28 9.08
CA GLU A 154 5.25 -10.45 9.88
C GLU A 154 4.24 -10.09 10.98
N ASN A 155 4.48 -9.00 11.71
CA ASN A 155 3.68 -8.63 12.86
C ASN A 155 2.45 -7.79 12.50
N LEU A 156 2.33 -7.29 11.26
CA LEU A 156 1.29 -6.35 10.89
C LEU A 156 -0.11 -6.91 11.17
N LEU A 157 -0.39 -8.13 10.69
CA LEU A 157 -1.71 -8.73 10.85
C LEU A 157 -1.95 -9.16 12.31
N ALA A 158 -0.91 -9.64 13.00
CA ALA A 158 -1.00 -10.03 14.41
C ALA A 158 -1.37 -8.83 15.31
N GLU A 159 -0.70 -7.69 15.10
CA GLU A 159 -0.97 -6.43 15.79
C GLU A 159 -2.38 -5.90 15.49
N VAL A 160 -2.74 -5.81 14.21
CA VAL A 160 -4.05 -5.29 13.77
C VAL A 160 -5.21 -6.08 14.36
N TYR A 161 -5.09 -7.40 14.38
CA TYR A 161 -6.16 -8.29 14.84
C TYR A 161 -6.04 -8.71 16.30
N GLN A 162 -5.00 -8.24 17.01
CA GLN A 162 -4.74 -8.52 18.43
C GLN A 162 -4.73 -10.03 18.70
N ARG A 163 -3.92 -10.76 17.93
CA ARG A 163 -3.75 -12.22 18.04
C ARG A 163 -2.26 -12.54 18.07
N GLU A 164 -1.92 -13.64 18.74
CA GLU A 164 -0.53 -14.11 18.85
C GLU A 164 0.15 -14.29 17.49
N LYS A 165 -0.55 -14.89 16.52
CA LYS A 165 -0.02 -15.12 15.17
C LYS A 165 -1.13 -15.04 14.13
N VAL A 166 -0.91 -14.24 13.08
CA VAL A 166 -1.81 -14.16 11.92
C VAL A 166 -0.96 -14.10 10.65
N SER A 167 -0.99 -15.17 9.86
CA SER A 167 -0.23 -15.25 8.61
C SER A 167 -1.04 -14.88 7.37
N VAL A 168 -2.38 -14.94 7.46
CA VAL A 168 -3.28 -14.71 6.33
C VAL A 168 -4.59 -14.09 6.78
N VAL A 169 -5.10 -13.15 5.98
CA VAL A 169 -6.49 -12.68 6.06
C VAL A 169 -7.12 -12.55 4.68
N CYS A 170 -8.45 -12.62 4.62
CA CYS A 170 -9.23 -12.48 3.38
C CYS A 170 -10.42 -11.56 3.59
N MET A 171 -10.76 -10.76 2.59
CA MET A 171 -11.94 -9.92 2.60
C MET A 171 -12.58 -9.79 1.21
N PRO A 172 -13.85 -9.37 1.11
CA PRO A 172 -14.46 -9.00 -0.18
C PRO A 172 -13.67 -7.91 -0.90
N ASP A 173 -13.49 -8.06 -2.22
CA ASP A 173 -12.90 -6.99 -3.03
C ASP A 173 -13.93 -5.86 -3.15
N SER A 174 -13.64 -4.77 -2.45
CA SER A 174 -14.52 -3.61 -2.25
C SER A 174 -13.70 -2.34 -2.43
N ALA A 175 -14.35 -1.17 -2.47
CA ALA A 175 -13.64 0.11 -2.53
C ALA A 175 -12.59 0.28 -1.41
N ARG A 176 -12.84 -0.29 -0.22
CA ARG A 176 -11.85 -0.31 0.87
C ARG A 176 -10.65 -1.20 0.54
N ALA A 177 -10.91 -2.39 -0.04
CA ALA A 177 -9.86 -3.31 -0.47
C ALA A 177 -9.03 -2.73 -1.63
N GLU A 178 -9.63 -1.95 -2.52
CA GLU A 178 -8.94 -1.26 -3.62
C GLU A 178 -7.89 -0.27 -3.11
N LYS A 179 -8.24 0.54 -2.11
CA LYS A 179 -7.28 1.46 -1.47
C LYS A 179 -6.17 0.71 -0.74
N LEU A 180 -6.49 -0.41 -0.08
CA LEU A 180 -5.49 -1.28 0.53
C LEU A 180 -4.54 -1.91 -0.52
N LYS A 181 -5.07 -2.37 -1.67
CA LYS A 181 -4.27 -2.87 -2.80
C LYS A 181 -3.28 -1.79 -3.29
N LEU A 182 -3.74 -0.55 -3.42
CA LEU A 182 -2.89 0.57 -3.83
C LEU A 182 -1.76 0.84 -2.83
N PHE A 183 -2.07 0.94 -1.54
CA PHE A 183 -1.06 1.19 -0.50
C PHE A 183 -0.08 0.02 -0.35
N PHE A 184 -0.57 -1.20 -0.48
CA PHE A 184 0.26 -2.39 -0.53
C PHE A 184 1.25 -2.34 -1.70
N ALA A 185 0.77 -2.04 -2.91
CA ALA A 185 1.64 -1.90 -4.07
C ALA A 185 2.69 -0.81 -3.89
N TRP A 186 2.34 0.33 -3.28
CA TRP A 186 3.32 1.38 -2.99
C TRP A 186 4.35 0.95 -1.95
N TYR A 187 3.93 0.20 -0.92
CA TYR A 187 4.81 -0.32 0.11
C TYR A 187 5.86 -1.26 -0.48
N GLU A 188 5.44 -2.26 -1.26
CA GLU A 188 6.34 -3.24 -1.89
C GLU A 188 7.39 -2.54 -2.76
N ARG A 189 6.95 -1.66 -3.68
CA ARG A 189 7.85 -0.96 -4.60
C ARG A 189 8.84 -0.05 -3.86
N LEU A 190 8.40 0.60 -2.79
CA LEU A 190 9.24 1.52 -2.03
C LEU A 190 10.24 0.77 -1.15
N LYS A 191 9.88 -0.40 -0.64
CA LYS A 191 10.77 -1.30 0.10
C LYS A 191 11.93 -1.77 -0.78
N GLU A 192 11.66 -2.03 -2.06
CA GLU A 192 12.67 -2.47 -3.04
C GLU A 192 13.49 -1.32 -3.66
N ALA A 193 12.97 -0.09 -3.61
CA ALA A 193 13.71 1.08 -4.09
C ALA A 193 14.96 1.31 -3.25
N LYS A 194 16.09 1.69 -3.88
CA LYS A 194 17.35 2.00 -3.18
C LYS A 194 17.28 3.38 -2.52
#